data_AF-A0A9D5CGE4-F1
#
_entry.id   AF-A0A9D5CGE4-F1
#
_cell.length_a   1.000
_cell.length_b   1.000
_cell.length_c   1.000
_cell.angle_alpha   90.00
_cell.angle_beta   90.00
_cell.angle_gamma   90.00
#
_symmetry.space_group_name_H-M   'P 1'
#
loop_
_entity.id
_entity.type
_entity.pdbx_description
1 polymer ?
#
loop_
_entity_poly.entity_id
_entity_poly.type
_entity_poly.pdbx_seq_one_letter_code
_entity_poly.pdbx_strand_id
1 'polypeptide(L)'
;MKTKIYFSTAVAIWDADFYVKVDDDVHVNLGMLITTLARYRTKPRVYIGCMKSDQVLSQKGVRYHEPEFWKFGEEGNKYFRHATGQIYAISKDLAAYISINAPILHRFANEDVSLGSWLIGLEVEHVDDKTMCCGTPPDCEWKTQAGNVCIASFDWTCSGICKSVERMKDVHNNCGEGDGAVWNVVL
;
A
#
# COMPACT_ATOMS: atom_id res chain seq x y z
N MET A 1 5.24 -13.11 -9.70
CA MET A 1 4.53 -12.10 -8.91
C MET A 1 5.18 -10.75 -9.19
N LYS A 2 4.41 -9.79 -9.70
CA LYS A 2 4.92 -8.49 -10.20
C LYS A 2 5.72 -7.74 -9.14
N THR A 3 5.26 -7.74 -7.89
CA THR A 3 5.89 -7.03 -6.77
C THR A 3 7.31 -7.48 -6.44
N LYS A 4 7.60 -8.79 -6.53
CA LYS A 4 8.97 -9.27 -6.35
C LYS A 4 9.91 -8.67 -7.39
N ILE A 5 9.48 -8.72 -8.65
CA ILE A 5 10.25 -8.18 -9.79
C ILE A 5 10.39 -6.67 -9.64
N TYR A 6 9.33 -5.99 -9.20
CA TYR A 6 9.34 -4.56 -8.92
C TYR A 6 10.41 -4.21 -7.88
N PHE A 7 10.38 -4.79 -6.67
CA PHE A 7 11.34 -4.45 -5.63
C PHE A 7 12.78 -4.87 -5.97
N SER A 8 12.97 -6.05 -6.59
CA SER A 8 14.30 -6.46 -7.06
C SER A 8 14.87 -5.49 -8.09
N THR A 9 14.05 -5.04 -9.03
CA THR A 9 14.46 -4.08 -10.07
C THR A 9 14.69 -2.69 -9.49
N ALA A 10 13.75 -2.19 -8.67
CA ALA A 10 13.81 -0.85 -8.11
C ALA A 10 15.05 -0.67 -7.23
N VAL A 11 15.34 -1.64 -6.35
CA VAL A 11 16.54 -1.63 -5.50
C VAL A 11 17.83 -1.73 -6.30
N ALA A 12 17.82 -2.38 -7.47
CA ALA A 12 19.00 -2.49 -8.34
C ALA A 12 19.29 -1.20 -9.13
N ILE A 13 18.27 -0.37 -9.37
CA ILE A 13 18.38 0.85 -10.20
C ILE A 13 18.53 2.10 -9.34
N TRP A 14 17.78 2.19 -8.24
CA TRP A 14 17.64 3.42 -7.46
C TRP A 14 18.14 3.21 -6.03
N ASP A 15 18.89 4.18 -5.52
CA ASP A 15 19.20 4.27 -4.10
C ASP A 15 18.20 5.22 -3.42
N ALA A 16 17.25 4.64 -2.67
CA ALA A 16 16.19 5.38 -1.99
C ALA A 16 15.99 4.88 -0.56
N ASP A 17 15.56 5.77 0.34
CA ASP A 17 15.23 5.44 1.73
C ASP A 17 13.94 4.60 1.84
N PHE A 18 12.99 4.85 0.93
CA PHE A 18 11.73 4.12 0.81
C PHE A 18 11.44 3.74 -0.64
N TYR A 19 10.77 2.60 -0.81
CA TYR A 19 10.26 2.11 -2.09
C TYR A 19 8.75 2.00 -1.99
N VAL A 20 8.02 2.64 -2.90
CA VAL A 20 6.56 2.77 -2.85
C VAL A 20 5.94 2.02 -4.02
N LYS A 21 5.07 1.05 -3.74
CA LYS A 21 4.20 0.44 -4.75
C LYS A 21 2.89 1.20 -4.78
N VAL A 22 2.39 1.48 -5.99
CA VAL A 22 1.08 2.11 -6.22
C VAL A 22 0.42 1.48 -7.46
N ASP A 23 -0.90 1.31 -7.44
CA ASP A 23 -1.67 0.96 -8.65
C ASP A 23 -1.89 2.19 -9.55
N ASP A 24 -2.11 1.96 -10.84
CA ASP A 24 -2.26 3.02 -11.86
C ASP A 24 -3.62 3.72 -11.84
N ASP A 25 -4.58 3.18 -11.07
CA ASP A 25 -5.92 3.72 -10.88
C ASP A 25 -6.14 4.32 -9.48
N VAL A 26 -5.07 4.77 -8.79
CA VAL A 26 -5.14 5.40 -7.46
C VAL A 26 -4.76 6.88 -7.54
N HIS A 27 -5.54 7.76 -6.91
CA HIS A 27 -5.14 9.16 -6.71
C HIS A 27 -4.19 9.26 -5.52
N VAL A 28 -3.06 9.95 -5.68
CA VAL A 28 -2.04 10.13 -4.64
C VAL A 28 -1.69 11.61 -4.50
N ASN A 29 -1.71 12.08 -3.26
CA ASN A 29 -1.17 13.38 -2.84
C ASN A 29 0.30 13.19 -2.43
N LEU A 30 1.21 13.60 -3.31
CA LEU A 30 2.65 13.30 -3.20
C LEU A 30 3.34 14.07 -2.07
N GLY A 31 2.95 15.32 -1.82
CA GLY A 31 3.46 16.14 -0.71
C GLY A 31 3.13 15.49 0.64
N MET A 32 1.89 15.04 0.83
CA MET A 32 1.46 14.27 1.99
C MET A 32 2.23 12.95 2.12
N LEU A 33 2.38 12.19 1.03
CA LEU A 33 3.16 10.95 1.03
C LEU A 33 4.59 11.18 1.49
N ILE A 34 5.29 12.14 0.86
CA ILE A 34 6.70 12.43 1.16
C ILE A 34 6.84 12.94 2.60
N THR A 35 5.96 13.85 3.04
CA THR A 35 5.95 14.37 4.42
C THR A 35 5.80 13.24 5.43
N THR A 36 4.91 12.28 5.15
CA THR A 36 4.72 11.11 6.02
C THR A 36 5.96 10.22 6.02
N LEU A 37 6.51 9.86 4.86
CA LEU A 37 7.70 9.00 4.78
C LEU A 37 8.92 9.64 5.44
N ALA A 38 9.09 10.96 5.34
CA ALA A 38 10.19 11.70 5.97
C ALA A 38 10.23 11.50 7.49
N ARG A 39 9.08 11.39 8.16
CA ARG A 39 8.98 11.12 9.61
C ARG A 39 9.56 9.76 10.03
N TYR A 40 9.62 8.81 9.09
CA TYR A 40 10.12 7.46 9.31
C TYR A 40 11.51 7.23 8.70
N ARG A 41 12.12 8.25 8.08
CA ARG A 41 13.38 8.14 7.32
C ARG A 41 14.53 7.54 8.12
N THR A 42 14.62 7.85 9.41
CA THR A 42 15.70 7.37 10.30
C THR A 42 15.38 6.04 10.96
N LYS A 43 14.17 5.49 10.76
CA LYS A 43 13.75 4.23 11.37
C LYS A 43 14.09 3.05 10.45
N PRO A 44 14.71 1.99 10.98
CA PRO A 44 14.92 0.77 10.21
C PRO A 44 13.62 -0.03 10.08
N ARG A 45 13.52 -0.85 9.04
CA ARG A 45 12.47 -1.87 8.85
C ARG A 45 11.04 -1.35 9.04
N VAL A 46 10.67 -0.33 8.25
CA VAL A 46 9.34 0.26 8.27
C VAL A 46 8.50 -0.28 7.12
N TYR A 47 7.32 -0.77 7.43
CA TYR A 47 6.27 -1.10 6.47
C TYR A 47 5.06 -0.23 6.75
N ILE A 48 4.74 0.67 5.83
CA ILE A 48 3.68 1.68 5.98
C ILE A 48 2.61 1.52 4.90
N GLY A 49 1.37 1.61 5.33
CA GLY A 49 0.20 1.55 4.48
C GLY A 49 -1.07 1.55 5.31
N CYS A 50 -2.22 1.47 4.65
CA CYS A 50 -3.47 1.24 5.36
C CYS A 50 -3.58 -0.24 5.74
N MET A 51 -3.28 -0.55 7.00
CA MET A 51 -3.14 -1.92 7.48
C MET A 51 -4.50 -2.55 7.76
N LYS A 52 -4.65 -3.82 7.39
CA LYS A 52 -5.88 -4.60 7.51
C LYS A 52 -5.61 -6.07 7.82
N SER A 53 -6.67 -6.75 8.22
CA SER A 53 -6.72 -8.20 8.43
C SER A 53 -8.11 -8.67 8.03
N ASP A 54 -8.21 -9.18 6.81
CA ASP A 54 -9.46 -9.65 6.21
C ASP A 54 -9.57 -11.17 6.28
N GLN A 55 -10.76 -11.69 6.03
CA GLN A 55 -11.01 -13.14 6.00
C GLN A 55 -10.17 -13.81 4.92
N VAL A 56 -9.62 -14.99 5.24
CA VAL A 56 -8.94 -15.81 4.24
C VAL A 56 -9.95 -16.29 3.19
N LEU A 57 -9.66 -16.05 1.92
CA LEU A 57 -10.55 -16.37 0.80
C LEU A 57 -10.46 -17.87 0.43
N SER A 58 -10.97 -18.75 1.29
CA SER A 58 -10.91 -20.21 1.12
C SER A 58 -11.98 -20.79 0.19
N GLN A 59 -13.02 -20.02 -0.16
CA GLN A 59 -14.13 -20.50 -0.99
C GLN A 59 -13.75 -20.52 -2.47
N LYS A 60 -13.94 -21.66 -3.15
CA LYS A 60 -13.70 -21.76 -4.60
C LYS A 60 -14.68 -20.87 -5.37
N GLY A 61 -14.19 -20.25 -6.45
CA GLY A 61 -14.99 -19.42 -7.35
C GLY A 61 -15.04 -17.93 -7.01
N VAL A 62 -14.53 -17.51 -5.85
CA VAL A 62 -14.35 -16.09 -5.54
C VAL A 62 -13.05 -15.56 -6.16
N ARG A 63 -13.02 -14.27 -6.49
CA ARG A 63 -11.79 -13.59 -6.94
C ARG A 63 -10.72 -13.74 -5.85
N TYR A 64 -9.50 -14.09 -6.25
CA TYR A 64 -8.37 -14.33 -5.35
C TYR A 64 -8.55 -15.47 -4.35
N HIS A 65 -9.37 -16.49 -4.67
CA HIS A 65 -9.39 -17.74 -3.91
C HIS A 65 -7.96 -18.25 -3.65
N GLU A 66 -7.66 -18.49 -2.38
CA GLU A 66 -6.34 -18.92 -1.91
C GLU A 66 -6.31 -20.46 -1.81
N PRO A 67 -5.69 -21.18 -2.77
CA PRO A 67 -5.66 -22.64 -2.75
C PRO A 67 -4.92 -23.22 -1.54
N GLU A 68 -3.98 -22.47 -0.96
CA GLU A 68 -3.21 -22.88 0.21
C GLU A 68 -3.72 -22.22 1.50
N PHE A 69 -5.03 -21.94 1.57
CA PHE A 69 -5.67 -21.22 2.69
C PHE A 69 -5.37 -21.84 4.06
N TRP A 70 -5.19 -23.17 4.11
CA TRP A 70 -4.86 -23.93 5.32
C TRP A 70 -3.54 -23.50 5.97
N LYS A 71 -2.64 -22.83 5.25
CA LYS A 71 -1.41 -22.24 5.80
C LYS A 71 -1.67 -21.05 6.73
N PHE A 72 -2.85 -20.44 6.65
CA PHE A 72 -3.29 -19.37 7.54
C PHE A 72 -4.06 -19.90 8.77
N GLY A 73 -4.04 -21.22 8.98
CA GLY A 73 -4.71 -21.92 10.06
C GLY A 73 -6.08 -22.45 9.65
N GLU A 74 -7.04 -22.39 10.58
CA GLU A 74 -8.35 -23.03 10.45
C GLU A 74 -9.38 -22.16 9.71
N GLU A 75 -10.51 -22.77 9.36
CA GLU A 75 -11.64 -22.05 8.78
C GLU A 75 -12.11 -20.91 9.70
N GLY A 76 -12.34 -19.73 9.12
CA GLY A 76 -12.70 -18.52 9.86
C GLY A 76 -11.50 -17.64 10.26
N ASN A 77 -10.26 -18.13 10.10
CA ASN A 77 -9.08 -17.31 10.30
C ASN A 77 -9.00 -16.15 9.30
N LYS A 78 -8.30 -15.10 9.74
CA LYS A 78 -7.98 -13.93 8.95
C LYS A 78 -6.54 -14.00 8.48
N TYR A 79 -6.24 -13.35 7.36
CA TYR A 79 -4.86 -13.10 6.97
C TYR A 79 -4.13 -12.34 8.08
N PHE A 80 -2.83 -12.62 8.23
CA PHE A 80 -1.96 -11.79 9.06
C PHE A 80 -2.04 -10.32 8.63
N ARG A 81 -1.69 -9.42 9.54
CA ARG A 81 -1.72 -7.98 9.30
C ARG A 81 -0.89 -7.62 8.07
N HIS A 82 -1.48 -6.94 7.09
CA HIS A 82 -0.82 -6.48 5.88
C HIS A 82 -1.41 -5.14 5.42
N ALA A 83 -0.67 -4.37 4.63
CA ALA A 83 -1.18 -3.15 4.03
C ALA A 83 -2.12 -3.46 2.86
N THR A 84 -3.05 -2.56 2.60
CA THR A 84 -3.95 -2.60 1.45
C THR A 84 -3.15 -2.51 0.14
N GLY A 85 -3.48 -3.36 -0.84
CA GLY A 85 -2.72 -3.48 -2.09
C GLY A 85 -2.60 -2.21 -2.93
N GLN A 86 -3.54 -1.26 -2.87
CA GLN A 86 -3.55 -0.06 -3.72
C GLN A 86 -2.28 0.79 -3.60
N ILE A 87 -1.80 1.00 -2.37
CA ILE A 87 -0.56 1.73 -2.10
C ILE A 87 0.04 1.30 -0.76
N TYR A 88 1.36 1.12 -0.76
CA TYR A 88 2.15 0.93 0.45
C TYR A 88 3.62 1.30 0.19
N ALA A 89 4.37 1.57 1.26
CA ALA A 89 5.80 1.78 1.18
C ALA A 89 6.55 0.88 2.15
N ILE A 90 7.76 0.49 1.76
CA ILE A 90 8.69 -0.24 2.61
C ILE A 90 10.05 0.48 2.62
N SER A 91 10.73 0.44 3.76
CA SER A 91 12.08 0.97 3.89
C SER A 91 13.09 0.18 3.05
N LYS A 92 14.24 0.82 2.77
CA LYS A 92 15.32 0.26 1.95
C LYS A 92 15.78 -1.13 2.36
N ASP A 93 15.91 -1.38 3.66
CA ASP A 93 16.34 -2.66 4.20
C ASP A 93 15.33 -3.79 3.96
N LEU A 94 14.03 -3.52 4.04
CA LEU A 94 12.98 -4.48 3.68
C LEU A 94 12.94 -4.73 2.16
N ALA A 95 13.10 -3.69 1.36
CA ALA A 95 13.18 -3.85 -0.10
C ALA A 95 14.41 -4.69 -0.49
N ALA A 96 15.56 -4.46 0.15
CA ALA A 96 16.77 -5.26 -0.02
C ALA A 96 16.56 -6.71 0.45
N TYR A 97 15.93 -6.94 1.60
CA TYR A 97 15.57 -8.28 2.07
C TYR A 97 14.72 -9.03 1.04
N ILE A 98 13.70 -8.37 0.48
CA ILE A 98 12.83 -8.96 -0.55
C ILE A 98 13.65 -9.30 -1.80
N SER A 99 14.53 -8.40 -2.22
CA SER A 99 15.37 -8.61 -3.40
C SER A 99 16.30 -9.81 -3.24
N ILE A 100 17.02 -9.89 -2.11
CA ILE A 100 17.97 -10.97 -1.80
C ILE A 100 17.25 -12.33 -1.70
N ASN A 101 16.08 -12.37 -1.06
CA ASN A 101 15.36 -13.62 -0.79
C ASN A 101 14.29 -13.96 -1.83
N ALA A 102 14.16 -13.17 -2.91
CA ALA A 102 13.13 -13.31 -3.93
C ALA A 102 12.88 -14.76 -4.44
N PRO A 103 13.91 -15.61 -4.64
CA PRO A 103 13.74 -16.99 -5.09
C PRO A 103 12.96 -17.88 -4.12
N ILE A 104 13.06 -17.64 -2.80
CA ILE A 104 12.46 -18.51 -1.77
C ILE A 104 11.18 -17.94 -1.15
N LEU A 105 10.90 -16.65 -1.34
CA LEU A 105 9.69 -16.04 -0.81
C LEU A 105 8.43 -16.76 -1.36
N HIS A 106 7.46 -17.05 -0.53
CA HIS A 106 6.24 -17.72 -0.99
C HIS A 106 5.33 -16.76 -1.79
N ARG A 107 4.40 -17.26 -2.60
CA ARG A 107 3.47 -16.43 -3.36
C ARG A 107 2.06 -16.94 -3.12
N PHE A 108 1.26 -16.15 -2.42
CA PHE A 108 -0.16 -16.36 -2.25
C PHE A 108 -0.93 -15.75 -3.43
N ALA A 109 -2.22 -16.10 -3.54
CA ALA A 109 -3.10 -15.62 -4.60
C ALA A 109 -3.24 -14.09 -4.60
N ASN A 110 -3.22 -13.49 -3.41
CA ASN A 110 -3.19 -12.04 -3.26
C ASN A 110 -1.76 -11.52 -3.00
N GLU A 111 -1.45 -10.42 -3.68
CA GLU A 111 -0.12 -9.83 -3.73
C GLU A 111 0.22 -9.10 -2.43
N ASP A 112 -0.73 -8.37 -1.87
CA ASP A 112 -0.59 -7.65 -0.61
C ASP A 112 -0.46 -8.61 0.60
N VAL A 113 -1.23 -9.70 0.59
CA VAL A 113 -1.08 -10.82 1.54
C VAL A 113 0.30 -11.45 1.44
N SER A 114 0.81 -11.65 0.22
CA SER A 114 2.14 -12.19 0.01
C SER A 114 3.21 -11.30 0.64
N LEU A 115 3.17 -9.99 0.38
CA LEU A 115 4.09 -9.05 1.00
C LEU A 115 4.02 -9.10 2.53
N GLY A 116 2.83 -9.00 3.12
CA GLY A 116 2.65 -9.06 4.57
C GLY A 116 3.21 -10.35 5.17
N SER A 117 3.01 -11.50 4.50
CA SER A 117 3.53 -12.80 4.96
C SER A 117 5.06 -12.87 4.99
N TRP A 118 5.75 -12.13 4.12
CA TRP A 118 7.21 -12.11 4.10
C TRP A 118 7.80 -11.29 5.25
N LEU A 119 7.02 -10.32 5.74
CA LEU A 119 7.44 -9.34 6.74
C LEU A 119 7.01 -9.72 8.16
N ILE A 120 5.97 -10.54 8.33
CA ILE A 120 5.41 -10.84 9.67
C ILE A 120 6.38 -11.54 10.63
N GLY A 121 7.32 -12.32 10.10
CA GLY A 121 8.36 -13.01 10.89
C GLY A 121 9.60 -12.15 11.16
N LEU A 122 9.62 -10.91 10.68
CA LEU A 122 10.72 -9.97 10.84
C LEU A 122 10.39 -8.94 11.92
N GLU A 123 11.41 -8.33 12.52
CA GLU A 123 11.24 -7.20 13.44
C GLU A 123 10.93 -5.92 12.66
N VAL A 124 9.70 -5.80 12.15
CA VAL A 124 9.21 -4.70 11.29
C VAL A 124 8.24 -3.80 12.03
N GLU A 125 8.44 -2.49 11.94
CA GLU A 125 7.46 -1.50 12.36
C GLU A 125 6.33 -1.42 11.33
N HIS A 126 5.16 -1.97 11.68
CA HIS A 126 3.95 -1.85 10.88
C HIS A 126 3.24 -0.53 11.22
N VAL A 127 3.25 0.42 10.31
CA VAL A 127 2.58 1.71 10.45
C VAL A 127 1.22 1.64 9.76
N ASP A 128 0.15 1.70 10.57
CA ASP A 128 -1.23 1.77 10.06
C ASP A 128 -1.64 3.22 9.79
N ASP A 129 -1.44 3.67 8.55
CA ASP A 129 -1.83 4.99 8.09
C ASP A 129 -3.15 4.94 7.31
N LYS A 130 -4.24 5.34 7.96
CA LYS A 130 -5.58 5.38 7.37
C LYS A 130 -5.75 6.45 6.29
N THR A 131 -4.82 7.38 6.16
CA THR A 131 -4.84 8.37 5.07
C THR A 131 -4.41 7.77 3.73
N MET A 132 -3.84 6.55 3.72
CA MET A 132 -3.44 5.81 2.51
C MET A 132 -4.58 4.96 1.89
N CYS A 133 -5.82 5.08 2.38
CA CYS A 133 -6.97 4.30 1.90
C CYS A 133 -8.31 5.04 2.03
N CYS A 134 -8.31 6.34 1.75
CA CYS A 134 -9.55 7.10 1.75
C CYS A 134 -10.45 6.70 0.56
N GLY A 135 -11.76 6.86 0.74
CA GLY A 135 -12.69 6.84 -0.38
C GLY A 135 -12.50 8.07 -1.27
N THR A 136 -12.84 7.96 -2.55
CA THR A 136 -13.03 9.14 -3.42
C THR A 136 -14.22 10.00 -2.90
N PRO A 137 -14.56 11.15 -3.52
CA PRO A 137 -15.65 11.99 -3.05
C PRO A 137 -16.94 11.23 -2.71
N PRO A 138 -17.58 11.54 -1.57
CA PRO A 138 -17.32 12.71 -0.71
C PRO A 138 -16.29 12.50 0.42
N ASP A 139 -15.73 11.29 0.60
CA ASP A 139 -14.91 10.96 1.79
C ASP A 139 -13.61 11.78 1.85
N CYS A 140 -12.79 11.75 0.78
CA CYS A 140 -11.56 12.54 0.71
C CYS A 140 -11.80 14.05 0.86
N GLU A 141 -12.93 14.56 0.37
CA GLU A 141 -13.28 15.98 0.39
C GLU A 141 -13.54 16.42 1.83
N TRP A 142 -14.39 15.68 2.55
CA TRP A 142 -14.68 15.96 3.95
C TRP A 142 -13.44 15.84 4.83
N LYS A 143 -12.58 14.85 4.56
CA LYS A 143 -11.30 14.70 5.27
C LYS A 143 -10.37 15.88 5.02
N THR A 144 -10.29 16.36 3.79
CA THR A 144 -9.52 17.56 3.42
C THR A 144 -10.05 18.81 4.12
N GLN A 145 -11.38 19.01 4.12
CA GLN A 145 -12.03 20.13 4.83
C GLN A 145 -11.79 20.08 6.35
N ALA A 146 -11.65 18.88 6.92
CA ALA A 146 -11.32 18.68 8.33
C ALA A 146 -9.80 18.79 8.63
N GLY A 147 -8.97 19.12 7.64
CA GLY A 147 -7.51 19.23 7.78
C GLY A 147 -6.76 17.88 7.78
N ASN A 148 -7.44 16.78 7.49
CA ASN A 148 -6.89 15.43 7.42
C ASN A 148 -6.73 14.99 5.96
N VAL A 149 -5.92 15.72 5.20
CA VAL A 149 -5.69 15.43 3.77
C VAL A 149 -5.20 14.00 3.59
N CYS A 150 -5.83 13.26 2.68
CA CYS A 150 -5.49 11.86 2.41
C CYS A 150 -4.21 11.76 1.60
N ILE A 151 -3.37 10.77 1.89
CA ILE A 151 -2.23 10.39 1.03
C ILE A 151 -2.76 9.74 -0.26
N ALA A 152 -3.76 8.87 -0.15
CA ALA A 152 -4.34 8.19 -1.30
C ALA A 152 -5.85 8.02 -1.19
N SER A 153 -6.50 8.11 -2.36
CA SER A 153 -7.96 8.00 -2.50
C SER A 153 -8.32 7.06 -3.65
N PHE A 154 -9.24 6.12 -3.40
CA PHE A 154 -9.74 5.16 -4.39
C PHE A 154 -11.11 4.59 -3.99
N ASP A 155 -11.80 3.91 -4.92
CA ASP A 155 -13.09 3.28 -4.67
C ASP A 155 -12.91 1.80 -4.29
N TRP A 156 -13.43 1.42 -3.13
CA TRP A 156 -13.39 0.02 -2.67
C TRP A 156 -14.13 -0.94 -3.61
N THR A 157 -15.17 -0.47 -4.29
CA THR A 157 -16.05 -1.29 -5.15
C THR A 157 -15.34 -1.87 -6.36
N CYS A 158 -14.35 -1.17 -6.93
CA CYS A 158 -13.53 -1.66 -8.04
C CYS A 158 -12.05 -1.86 -7.66
N SER A 159 -11.68 -1.61 -6.39
CA SER A 159 -10.30 -1.75 -5.88
C SER A 159 -9.32 -0.78 -6.57
N GLY A 160 -9.77 0.45 -6.79
CA GLY A 160 -9.13 1.50 -7.57
C GLY A 160 -10.14 2.63 -7.83
N ILE A 161 -9.83 3.65 -8.62
CA ILE A 161 -10.82 4.65 -9.06
C ILE A 161 -11.63 4.06 -10.21
N CYS A 162 -12.93 3.87 -10.02
CA CYS A 162 -13.75 3.27 -11.06
C CYS A 162 -13.85 4.24 -12.24
N LYS A 163 -13.67 3.74 -13.48
CA LYS A 163 -13.58 4.60 -14.69
C LYS A 163 -12.48 5.66 -14.52
N SER A 164 -11.28 5.19 -14.15
CA SER A 164 -10.15 6.06 -13.76
C SER A 164 -9.74 7.05 -14.84
N VAL A 165 -9.79 6.65 -16.12
CA VAL A 165 -9.48 7.53 -17.26
C VAL A 165 -10.34 8.79 -17.23
N GLU A 166 -11.64 8.63 -16.93
CA GLU A 166 -12.59 9.73 -16.89
C GLU A 166 -12.57 10.46 -15.53
N ARG A 167 -12.47 9.72 -14.42
CA ARG A 167 -12.70 10.25 -13.07
C ARG A 167 -11.44 10.75 -12.34
N MET A 168 -10.23 10.36 -12.74
CA MET A 168 -9.01 10.73 -12.03
C MET A 168 -8.87 12.26 -11.89
N LYS A 169 -9.24 13.01 -12.93
CA LYS A 169 -9.17 14.48 -12.91
C LYS A 169 -10.13 15.08 -11.89
N ASP A 170 -11.36 14.59 -11.82
CA ASP A 170 -12.37 15.08 -10.89
C ASP A 170 -12.00 14.74 -9.44
N VAL A 171 -11.52 13.51 -9.22
CA VAL A 171 -10.98 13.09 -7.91
C VAL A 171 -9.80 13.98 -7.51
N HIS A 172 -8.88 14.28 -8.43
CA HIS A 172 -7.74 15.15 -8.12
C HIS A 172 -8.17 16.57 -7.74
N ASN A 173 -9.13 17.16 -8.46
CA ASN A 173 -9.61 18.52 -8.17
C ASN A 173 -10.27 18.61 -6.79
N ASN A 174 -10.91 17.53 -6.34
CA ASN A 174 -11.70 17.50 -5.11
C ASN A 174 -10.90 17.00 -3.89
N CYS A 175 -10.00 16.04 -4.08
CA CYS A 175 -9.19 15.41 -3.03
C CYS A 175 -7.75 15.95 -2.95
N GLY A 176 -7.36 16.85 -3.87
CA GLY A 176 -5.99 17.30 -4.03
C GLY A 176 -5.46 18.12 -2.85
N GLU A 177 -4.17 17.95 -2.56
CA GLU A 177 -3.43 18.69 -1.51
C GLU A 177 -3.06 20.15 -1.87
N GLY A 178 -3.41 20.60 -3.08
CA GLY A 178 -3.09 21.93 -3.61
C GLY A 178 -1.68 22.04 -4.21
N ASP A 179 -1.51 22.93 -5.20
CA ASP A 179 -0.30 22.99 -6.06
C ASP A 179 1.01 23.28 -5.31
N GLY A 180 0.94 23.94 -4.15
CA GLY A 180 2.11 24.27 -3.35
C GLY A 180 2.61 23.15 -2.43
N ALA A 181 1.83 22.09 -2.23
CA ALA A 181 2.15 21.06 -1.24
C ALA A 181 3.42 20.28 -1.59
N VAL A 182 3.63 19.98 -2.88
CA VAL A 182 4.81 19.24 -3.35
C VAL A 182 6.09 20.06 -3.23
N TRP A 183 6.01 21.38 -3.39
CA TRP A 183 7.18 22.27 -3.40
C TRP A 183 7.59 22.77 -2.01
N ASN A 184 6.65 22.76 -1.05
CA ASN A 184 6.86 23.27 0.30
C ASN A 184 7.02 22.16 1.35
N VAL A 185 7.37 20.94 0.94
CA VAL A 185 7.62 19.84 1.87
C VAL A 185 8.83 20.17 2.74
N VAL A 186 8.63 20.18 4.07
CA VAL A 186 9.72 20.31 5.05
C VAL A 186 10.22 18.90 5.35
N LEU A 187 11.43 18.58 4.85
CA LEU A 187 12.12 17.29 5.01
C LEU A 187 13.07 17.29 6.21
#